data_AF-T0ZCZ5-F1
#
_entry.id   AF-T0ZCZ5-F1
#
_cell.length_a   1.000
_cell.length_b   1.000
_cell.length_c   1.000
_cell.angle_alpha   90.00
_cell.angle_beta   90.00
_cell.angle_gamma   90.00
#
_symmetry.space_group_name_H-M   'P 1'
#
loop_
_entity.id
_entity.type
_entity.pdbx_description
1 polymer ?
#
loop_
_entity_poly.entity_id
_entity_poly.type
_entity_poly.pdbx_seq_one_letter_code
_entity_poly.pdbx_strand_id
1 'polypeptide(L)'
;TSLSAARALLRSHGWSIHSGGTDSCQKPGTGAGECGAGIRKGAQLNFTMQYANGFITFNAMMAAIRSSWSEAGINVTLTQANVVDVLTVSSSCHPPAAKGCQWQMENWGNEGYAWTYSPDFYPTGGEIFQTGALSNFGGYSNPVNDANITATHLQQGTAAFYRYENY
;
A
#
# COMPACT_ATOMS: atom_id res chain seq x y z
N THR A 1 -4.79 -8.77 12.08
CA THR A 1 -3.61 -9.64 11.92
C THR A 1 -2.82 -9.63 13.21
N SER A 2 -2.41 -10.78 13.75
CA SER A 2 -1.59 -10.84 14.97
C SER A 2 -0.11 -10.57 14.68
N LEU A 3 0.63 -10.07 15.67
CA LEU A 3 2.08 -9.88 15.60
C LEU A 3 2.83 -11.18 15.20
N SER A 4 2.35 -12.33 15.68
CA SER A 4 2.90 -13.63 15.35
C SER A 4 2.77 -13.97 13.86
N ALA A 5 1.62 -13.67 13.25
CA ALA A 5 1.38 -13.90 11.83
C ALA A 5 2.27 -13.00 10.97
N ALA A 6 2.44 -11.73 11.34
CA ALA A 6 3.33 -10.80 10.63
C ALA A 6 4.79 -11.31 10.63
N ARG A 7 5.33 -11.68 11.80
CA ARG A 7 6.68 -12.23 11.91
C ARG A 7 6.84 -13.55 11.15
N ALA A 8 5.82 -14.41 11.15
CA ALA A 8 5.85 -15.67 10.40
C ALA A 8 5.89 -15.41 8.89
N LEU A 9 5.11 -14.45 8.40
CA LEU A 9 5.10 -14.04 7.00
C LEU A 9 6.46 -13.46 6.58
N LEU A 10 7.03 -12.54 7.36
CA LEU A 10 8.36 -11.98 7.05
C LEU A 10 9.42 -13.09 6.99
N ARG A 11 9.42 -14.04 7.94
CA ARG A 11 10.33 -15.21 7.90
C ARG A 11 10.13 -16.05 6.65
N SER A 12 8.88 -16.33 6.28
CA SER A 12 8.60 -17.16 5.11
C SER A 12 9.07 -16.49 3.83
N HIS A 13 9.07 -15.16 3.78
CA HIS A 13 9.56 -14.35 2.65
C HIS A 13 11.05 -13.95 2.76
N GLY A 14 11.85 -14.74 3.47
CA GLY A 14 13.31 -14.59 3.44
C GLY A 14 13.86 -13.43 4.26
N TRP A 15 13.07 -12.85 5.15
CA TRP A 15 13.52 -11.83 6.10
C TRP A 15 14.07 -12.45 7.39
N SER A 16 15.18 -11.90 7.86
CA SER A 16 15.73 -12.18 9.18
C SER A 16 15.02 -11.31 10.22
N ILE A 17 14.41 -11.96 11.22
CA ILE A 17 13.65 -11.28 12.28
C ILE A 17 14.59 -10.82 13.39
N HIS A 18 14.59 -9.52 13.66
CA HIS A 18 15.36 -8.89 14.71
C HIS A 18 14.40 -8.36 15.78
N SER A 19 14.24 -9.13 16.86
CA SER A 19 13.33 -8.75 17.94
C SER A 19 13.73 -7.41 18.55
N GLY A 20 12.85 -6.41 18.48
CA GLY A 20 13.10 -5.05 18.97
C GLY A 20 14.04 -4.23 18.08
N GLY A 21 14.38 -4.72 16.89
CA GLY A 21 15.18 -4.02 15.89
C GLY A 21 14.47 -3.94 14.54
N THR A 22 15.23 -3.66 13.48
CA THR A 22 14.70 -3.62 12.11
C THR A 22 15.06 -4.91 11.38
N ASP A 23 14.07 -5.57 10.81
CA ASP A 23 14.25 -6.78 10.02
C ASP A 23 15.03 -6.51 8.73
N SER A 24 15.76 -7.50 8.26
CA SER A 24 16.58 -7.35 7.06
C SER A 24 16.51 -8.54 6.13
N CYS A 25 16.65 -8.28 4.83
CA CYS A 25 16.54 -9.30 3.81
C CYS A 25 17.71 -10.29 3.91
N GLN A 26 17.41 -11.56 4.15
CA GLN A 26 18.39 -12.64 4.19
C GLN A 26 18.51 -13.36 2.84
N LYS A 27 17.37 -13.55 2.15
CA LYS A 27 17.27 -14.28 0.87
C LYS A 27 16.74 -13.36 -0.23
N PRO A 28 17.60 -12.62 -0.95
CA PRO A 28 17.17 -11.78 -2.07
C PRO A 28 16.66 -12.65 -3.23
N GLY A 29 15.74 -12.12 -4.04
CA GLY A 29 15.18 -12.79 -5.21
C GLY A 29 13.64 -12.74 -5.27
N THR A 30 13.04 -13.43 -6.23
CA THR A 30 11.59 -13.38 -6.53
C THR A 30 10.84 -14.69 -6.28
N GLY A 31 11.50 -15.71 -5.74
CA GLY A 31 10.88 -16.97 -5.34
C GLY A 31 9.99 -16.81 -4.11
N ALA A 32 9.16 -17.84 -3.84
CA ALA A 32 8.19 -17.83 -2.74
C ALA A 32 8.82 -17.64 -1.34
N GLY A 33 10.13 -17.91 -1.21
CA GLY A 33 10.89 -17.78 0.04
C GLY A 33 11.85 -16.59 0.10
N GLU A 34 11.72 -15.65 -0.84
CA GLU A 34 12.68 -14.58 -1.09
C GLU A 34 12.04 -13.20 -0.89
N CYS A 35 12.87 -12.19 -0.62
CA CYS A 35 12.40 -10.88 -0.16
C CYS A 35 11.63 -10.10 -1.22
N GLY A 36 11.88 -10.35 -2.50
CA GLY A 36 11.28 -9.64 -3.63
C GLY A 36 12.31 -9.09 -4.62
N ALA A 37 11.80 -8.71 -5.80
CA ALA A 37 12.59 -8.13 -6.88
C ALA A 37 13.30 -6.85 -6.41
N GLY A 38 14.59 -6.71 -6.76
CA GLY A 38 15.37 -5.51 -6.45
C GLY A 38 15.80 -5.35 -4.99
N ILE A 39 15.35 -6.22 -4.07
CA ILE A 39 15.74 -6.16 -2.66
C ILE A 39 17.08 -6.87 -2.48
N ARG A 40 18.11 -6.11 -2.08
CA ARG A 40 19.44 -6.65 -1.83
C ARG A 40 19.52 -7.32 -0.46
N LYS A 41 20.43 -8.28 -0.31
CA LYS A 41 20.76 -8.85 1.00
C LYS A 41 21.16 -7.73 1.98
N GLY A 42 20.61 -7.77 3.18
CA GLY A 42 20.82 -6.77 4.23
C GLY A 42 19.96 -5.50 4.08
N ALA A 43 19.15 -5.37 3.02
CA ALA A 43 18.16 -4.29 2.95
C ALA A 43 17.22 -4.37 4.16
N GLN A 44 16.94 -3.23 4.78
CA GLN A 44 16.16 -3.14 6.01
C GLN A 44 14.69 -2.83 5.69
N LEU A 45 13.75 -3.37 6.49
CA LEU A 45 12.35 -2.91 6.54
C LEU A 45 12.26 -1.53 7.22
N ASN A 46 12.86 -0.52 6.59
CA ASN A 46 12.89 0.84 7.06
C ASN A 46 12.28 1.76 6.01
N PHE A 47 11.18 2.40 6.36
CA PHE A 47 10.35 3.14 5.42
C PHE A 47 10.03 4.54 5.95
N THR A 48 9.68 5.44 5.05
CA THR A 48 9.05 6.72 5.34
C THR A 48 7.61 6.66 4.89
N MET A 49 6.71 7.10 5.77
CA MET A 49 5.30 7.22 5.48
C MET A 49 4.83 8.65 5.72
N GLN A 50 4.35 9.30 4.67
CA GLN A 50 3.70 10.59 4.77
C GLN A 50 2.21 10.40 5.06
N TYR A 51 1.60 11.24 5.88
CA TYR A 51 0.17 11.18 6.13
C TYR A 51 -0.46 12.56 6.31
N ALA A 52 -1.75 12.64 6.01
CA ALA A 52 -2.53 13.86 6.16
C ALA A 52 -2.65 14.25 7.64
N ASN A 53 -2.36 15.51 7.95
CA ASN A 53 -2.58 16.08 9.27
C ASN A 53 -4.04 16.58 9.43
N GLY A 54 -4.30 17.30 10.53
CA GLY A 54 -5.57 18.01 10.75
C GLY A 54 -6.51 17.35 11.78
N PHE A 55 -6.27 16.10 12.17
CA PHE A 55 -7.11 15.37 13.13
C PHE A 55 -6.29 14.64 14.19
N ILE A 56 -6.57 14.91 15.46
CA ILE A 56 -5.82 14.34 16.61
C ILE A 56 -6.01 12.82 16.68
N THR A 57 -7.23 12.34 16.44
CA THR A 57 -7.57 10.91 16.40
C THR A 57 -6.77 10.17 15.33
N PHE A 58 -6.66 10.76 14.14
CA PHE A 58 -5.86 10.20 13.05
C PHE A 58 -4.36 10.20 13.37
N ASN A 59 -3.82 11.26 13.97
CA ASN A 59 -2.42 11.29 14.43
C ASN A 59 -2.13 10.18 15.46
N ALA A 60 -3.05 9.96 16.40
CA ALA A 60 -2.92 8.90 17.40
C ALA A 60 -2.98 7.50 16.76
N MET A 61 -3.87 7.31 15.78
CA MET A 61 -3.95 6.06 15.00
C MET A 61 -2.64 5.79 14.25
N MET A 62 -2.08 6.79 13.58
CA MET A 62 -0.81 6.65 12.86
C MET A 62 0.36 6.32 13.80
N ALA A 63 0.44 6.95 14.97
CA ALA A 63 1.44 6.62 15.99
C ALA A 63 1.29 5.18 16.50
N ALA A 64 0.05 4.71 16.70
CA ALA A 64 -0.24 3.34 17.12
C ALA A 64 0.15 2.32 16.04
N ILE A 65 -0.14 2.61 14.76
CA ILE A 65 0.29 1.78 13.62
C ILE A 65 1.81 1.65 13.60
N ARG A 66 2.55 2.77 13.69
CA ARG A 66 4.02 2.75 13.74
C ARG A 66 4.53 1.90 14.91
N SER A 67 3.93 2.05 16.10
CA SER A 67 4.32 1.26 17.27
C SER A 67 4.12 -0.24 17.00
N SER A 68 2.94 -0.64 16.51
CA SER A 68 2.62 -2.03 16.22
C SER A 68 3.55 -2.64 15.15
N TRP A 69 3.88 -1.88 14.11
CA TRP A 69 4.79 -2.33 13.05
C TRP A 69 6.22 -2.49 13.55
N SER A 70 6.67 -1.62 14.46
CA SER A 70 8.00 -1.75 15.06
C SER A 70 8.16 -3.05 15.86
N GLU A 71 7.10 -3.52 16.53
CA GLU A 71 7.11 -4.82 17.20
C GLU A 71 7.27 -5.97 16.20
N ALA A 72 6.82 -5.80 14.97
CA ALA A 72 6.97 -6.76 13.88
C ALA A 72 8.31 -6.65 13.13
N GLY A 73 9.21 -5.74 13.55
CA GLY A 73 10.50 -5.52 12.88
C GLY A 73 10.46 -4.54 11.71
N ILE A 74 9.34 -3.84 11.51
CA ILE A 74 9.14 -2.85 10.45
C ILE A 74 9.27 -1.45 11.06
N ASN A 75 10.29 -0.71 10.66
CA ASN A 75 10.50 0.66 11.12
C ASN A 75 9.89 1.66 10.13
N VAL A 76 9.10 2.60 10.65
CA VAL A 76 8.46 3.66 9.86
C VAL A 76 8.73 5.02 10.46
N THR A 77 9.36 5.87 9.68
CA THR A 77 9.44 7.31 9.93
C THR A 77 8.17 7.97 9.43
N LEU A 78 7.41 8.57 10.35
CA LEU A 78 6.16 9.27 10.02
C LEU A 78 6.44 10.75 9.72
N THR A 79 5.95 11.24 8.58
CA THR A 79 5.96 12.67 8.23
C THR A 79 4.54 13.16 7.98
N GLN A 80 4.26 14.41 8.31
CA GLN A 80 2.94 15.01 8.17
C GLN A 80 2.94 16.05 7.05
N ALA A 81 1.83 16.15 6.32
CA ALA A 81 1.52 17.27 5.44
C ALA A 81 0.02 17.53 5.40
N ASN A 82 -0.42 18.62 4.79
CA ASN A 82 -1.84 18.84 4.55
C ASN A 82 -2.36 17.83 3.51
N VAL A 83 -3.66 17.52 3.52
CA VAL A 83 -4.23 16.45 2.68
C VAL A 83 -4.05 16.69 1.17
N VAL A 84 -4.07 17.94 0.73
CA VAL A 84 -3.88 18.30 -0.69
C VAL A 84 -2.45 18.02 -1.13
N ASP A 85 -1.47 18.33 -0.28
CA ASP A 85 -0.06 18.03 -0.56
C ASP A 85 0.15 16.53 -0.68
N VAL A 86 -0.38 15.74 0.26
CA VAL A 86 -0.28 14.27 0.23
C VAL A 86 -0.82 13.75 -1.10
N LEU A 87 -2.07 14.08 -1.46
CA LEU A 87 -2.68 13.67 -2.74
C LEU A 87 -1.91 14.13 -3.99
N THR A 88 -1.34 15.34 -3.95
CA THR A 88 -0.56 15.89 -5.07
C THR A 88 0.74 15.13 -5.27
N VAL A 89 1.43 14.78 -4.18
CA VAL A 89 2.69 14.04 -4.26
C VAL A 89 2.42 12.59 -4.69
N SER A 90 1.40 11.92 -4.14
CA SER A 90 1.04 10.55 -4.56
C SER A 90 0.67 10.43 -6.04
N SER A 91 -0.13 11.36 -6.57
CA SER A 91 -0.44 11.39 -8.01
C SER A 91 0.77 11.65 -8.92
N SER A 92 1.76 12.40 -8.45
CA SER A 92 2.95 12.77 -9.23
C SER A 92 4.03 11.68 -9.27
N CYS A 93 3.90 10.64 -8.45
CA CYS A 93 4.91 9.60 -8.27
C CYS A 93 4.78 8.39 -9.21
N HIS A 94 3.90 8.50 -10.20
CA HIS A 94 3.67 7.47 -11.20
C HIS A 94 3.93 8.01 -12.64
N PRO A 95 4.74 7.32 -13.47
CA PRO A 95 5.48 6.09 -13.19
C PRO A 95 6.64 6.28 -12.19
N PRO A 96 7.17 5.19 -11.58
CA PRO A 96 8.02 5.17 -10.37
C PRO A 96 9.36 5.92 -10.41
N ALA A 97 9.65 6.65 -11.49
CA ALA A 97 10.91 7.35 -11.74
C ALA A 97 10.77 8.88 -11.74
N ALA A 98 9.60 9.42 -11.37
CA ALA A 98 9.47 10.87 -11.19
C ALA A 98 10.39 11.33 -10.04
N LYS A 99 11.35 12.20 -10.37
CA LYS A 99 12.25 12.81 -9.36
C LYS A 99 11.39 13.54 -8.32
N GLY A 100 11.41 13.09 -7.07
CA GLY A 100 10.70 13.76 -5.96
C GLY A 100 9.95 12.85 -4.99
N CYS A 101 9.78 11.57 -5.32
CA CYS A 101 9.08 10.60 -4.47
C CYS A 101 9.97 10.13 -3.33
N GLN A 102 9.96 10.87 -2.21
CA GLN A 102 10.79 10.58 -1.03
C GLN A 102 10.11 9.65 -0.02
N TRP A 103 8.83 9.35 -0.20
CA TRP A 103 8.05 8.44 0.67
C TRP A 103 7.91 7.07 0.01
N GLN A 104 7.71 6.03 0.84
CA GLN A 104 7.37 4.68 0.39
C GLN A 104 5.89 4.35 0.63
N MET A 105 5.23 5.09 1.53
CA MET A 105 3.80 4.99 1.80
C MET A 105 3.18 6.37 2.00
N GLU A 106 1.92 6.50 1.63
CA GLU A 106 1.09 7.66 1.96
C GLU A 106 -0.23 7.24 2.61
N ASN A 107 -0.79 8.10 3.46
CA ASN A 107 -2.14 7.93 3.96
C ASN A 107 -2.86 9.28 4.11
N TRP A 108 -3.81 9.52 3.23
CA TRP A 108 -4.64 10.73 3.22
C TRP A 108 -6.03 10.52 3.83
N GLY A 109 -6.32 9.36 4.43
CA GLY A 109 -7.65 8.95 4.93
C GLY A 109 -8.16 9.69 6.16
N ASN A 110 -7.86 10.99 6.29
CA ASN A 110 -8.38 11.82 7.38
C ASN A 110 -9.88 12.11 7.17
N GLU A 111 -10.56 12.65 8.20
CA GLU A 111 -12.01 12.82 8.14
C GLU A 111 -12.44 13.74 6.97
N GLY A 112 -13.34 13.24 6.13
CA GLY A 112 -13.85 13.96 4.96
C GLY A 112 -12.99 13.80 3.70
N TYR A 113 -11.80 13.21 3.78
CA TYR A 113 -10.95 12.94 2.62
C TYR A 113 -10.59 11.45 2.59
N ALA A 114 -11.45 10.68 1.96
CA ALA A 114 -11.17 9.30 1.59
C ALA A 114 -11.62 9.10 0.16
N TRP A 115 -10.98 8.16 -0.54
CA TRP A 115 -11.52 7.70 -1.79
C TRP A 115 -12.85 6.97 -1.52
N THR A 116 -13.87 7.25 -2.33
CA THR A 116 -15.18 6.63 -2.23
C THR A 116 -15.64 6.23 -3.61
N TYR A 117 -16.60 5.31 -3.70
CA TYR A 117 -17.25 4.98 -4.96
C TYR A 117 -18.18 6.08 -5.49
N SER A 118 -18.32 7.22 -4.81
CA SER A 118 -19.13 8.34 -5.31
C SER A 118 -18.45 9.02 -6.51
N PRO A 119 -19.19 9.41 -7.57
CA PRO A 119 -20.66 9.45 -7.65
C PRO A 119 -21.34 8.21 -8.24
N ASP A 120 -20.58 7.21 -8.71
CA ASP A 120 -21.14 6.06 -9.43
C ASP A 120 -21.75 5.01 -8.50
N PHE A 121 -21.25 4.92 -7.27
CA PHE A 121 -21.63 3.99 -6.18
C PHE A 121 -21.53 2.49 -6.50
N TYR A 122 -21.03 2.11 -7.68
CA TYR A 122 -20.78 0.72 -8.03
C TYR A 122 -19.39 0.29 -7.56
N PRO A 123 -19.25 -0.89 -6.91
CA PRO A 123 -17.99 -1.39 -6.39
C PRO A 123 -17.08 -1.94 -7.50
N THR A 124 -16.78 -1.11 -8.50
CA THR A 124 -15.89 -1.43 -9.62
C THR A 124 -14.48 -0.92 -9.35
N GLY A 125 -13.45 -1.65 -9.77
CA GLY A 125 -12.07 -1.20 -9.63
C GLY A 125 -11.64 -0.12 -10.63
N GLY A 126 -12.54 0.35 -11.51
CA GLY A 126 -12.21 1.14 -12.69
C GLY A 126 -11.44 2.43 -12.40
N GLU A 127 -11.77 3.11 -11.31
CA GLU A 127 -11.18 4.42 -11.00
C GLU A 127 -9.93 4.35 -10.11
N ILE A 128 -9.68 3.21 -9.46
CA ILE A 128 -8.64 3.06 -8.42
C ILE A 128 -7.62 1.94 -8.71
N PHE A 129 -8.01 0.87 -9.40
CA PHE A 129 -7.14 -0.30 -9.66
C PHE A 129 -6.98 -0.65 -11.14
N GLN A 130 -7.76 -0.05 -12.05
CA GLN A 130 -7.47 -0.20 -13.47
C GLN A 130 -6.10 0.42 -13.78
N THR A 131 -5.30 -0.24 -14.62
CA THR A 131 -4.05 0.32 -15.12
C THR A 131 -4.30 1.70 -15.75
N GLY A 132 -3.62 2.73 -15.24
CA GLY A 132 -3.74 4.12 -15.72
C GLY A 132 -4.93 4.91 -15.17
N ALA A 133 -5.70 4.36 -14.22
CA ALA A 133 -6.78 5.11 -13.59
C ALA A 133 -6.25 6.30 -12.78
N LEU A 134 -7.04 7.38 -12.71
CA LEU A 134 -6.61 8.64 -12.08
C LEU A 134 -6.33 8.48 -10.58
N SER A 135 -7.10 7.65 -9.87
CA SER A 135 -6.91 7.42 -8.43
C SER A 135 -5.97 6.24 -8.14
N ASN A 136 -5.36 5.63 -9.16
CA ASN A 136 -4.37 4.55 -9.01
C ASN A 136 -2.99 5.13 -8.68
N PHE A 137 -2.90 5.82 -7.55
CA PHE A 137 -1.69 6.54 -7.14
C PHE A 137 -0.50 5.61 -6.87
N GLY A 138 -0.78 4.36 -6.49
CA GLY A 138 0.24 3.33 -6.27
C GLY A 138 0.78 2.71 -7.56
N GLY A 139 0.17 3.01 -8.72
CA GLY A 139 0.62 2.47 -10.01
C GLY A 139 0.39 0.97 -10.17
N TYR A 140 -0.64 0.43 -9.52
CA TYR A 140 -1.01 -0.98 -9.67
C TYR A 140 -1.31 -1.28 -11.14
N SER A 141 -0.78 -2.38 -11.66
CA SER A 141 -1.08 -2.83 -13.01
C SER A 141 -1.04 -4.34 -13.07
N ASN A 142 -2.16 -4.94 -13.46
CA ASN A 142 -2.27 -6.38 -13.62
C ASN A 142 -3.30 -6.69 -14.71
N PRO A 143 -2.91 -7.35 -15.83
CA PRO A 143 -3.80 -7.57 -16.96
C PRO A 143 -4.99 -8.48 -16.63
N VAL A 144 -4.86 -9.38 -15.65
CA VAL A 144 -5.97 -10.24 -15.22
C VAL A 144 -7.00 -9.42 -14.43
N ASN A 145 -6.54 -8.57 -13.52
CA ASN A 145 -7.44 -7.70 -12.78
C ASN A 145 -8.08 -6.63 -13.68
N ASP A 146 -7.33 -6.07 -14.62
CA ASP A 146 -7.85 -5.13 -15.63
C ASP A 146 -8.99 -5.76 -16.45
N ALA A 147 -8.85 -7.04 -16.82
CA ALA A 147 -9.90 -7.78 -17.52
C ALA A 147 -11.13 -8.02 -16.62
N ASN A 148 -10.93 -8.34 -15.34
CA ASN A 148 -12.02 -8.50 -14.38
C ASN A 148 -12.78 -7.18 -14.15
N ILE A 149 -12.07 -6.06 -13.98
CA ILE A 149 -12.65 -4.72 -13.85
C ILE A 149 -13.42 -4.35 -15.11
N THR A 150 -12.84 -4.52 -16.29
CA THR A 150 -13.52 -4.27 -17.57
C THR A 150 -14.84 -5.07 -17.67
N ALA A 151 -14.85 -6.31 -17.22
CA ALA A 151 -16.06 -7.13 -17.21
C ALA A 151 -17.16 -6.54 -16.31
N THR A 152 -16.83 -5.84 -15.20
CA THR A 152 -17.82 -5.18 -14.34
C THR A 152 -18.56 -4.04 -15.04
N HIS A 153 -17.96 -3.42 -16.07
CA HIS A 153 -18.57 -2.34 -16.84
C HIS A 153 -19.36 -2.83 -18.07
N LEU A 154 -19.09 -4.04 -18.55
CA LEU A 154 -19.63 -4.55 -19.81
C LEU A 154 -20.64 -5.70 -19.65
N GLN A 155 -20.53 -6.48 -18.57
CA GLN A 155 -21.38 -7.65 -18.35
C GLN A 155 -22.54 -7.34 -17.42
N GLN A 156 -23.69 -7.94 -17.73
CA GLN A 156 -24.89 -7.83 -16.90
C GLN A 156 -24.84 -8.79 -15.71
N GLY A 157 -25.47 -8.41 -14.60
CA GLY A 157 -25.56 -9.20 -13.38
C GLY A 157 -24.31 -9.12 -12.49
N THR A 158 -24.31 -9.88 -11.39
CA THR A 158 -23.31 -9.76 -10.32
C THR A 158 -22.08 -10.65 -10.49
N ALA A 159 -22.11 -11.58 -11.45
CA ALA A 159 -21.02 -12.54 -11.64
C ALA A 159 -19.66 -11.88 -11.94
N ALA A 160 -19.66 -10.76 -12.69
CA ALA A 160 -18.44 -10.00 -12.96
C ALA A 160 -17.89 -9.31 -11.70
N PHE A 161 -18.79 -8.75 -10.87
CA PHE A 161 -18.42 -8.13 -9.60
C PHE A 161 -17.77 -9.14 -8.65
N TYR A 162 -18.36 -10.33 -8.51
CA TYR A 162 -17.76 -11.37 -7.66
C TYR A 162 -16.42 -11.88 -8.17
N ARG A 163 -16.21 -11.93 -9.50
CA ARG A 163 -14.89 -12.30 -10.04
C ARG A 163 -13.83 -11.23 -9.74
N TYR A 164 -14.21 -9.96 -9.80
CA TYR A 164 -13.33 -8.86 -9.43
C TYR A 164 -13.04 -8.83 -7.92
N GLU A 165 -14.06 -8.98 -7.08
CA GLU A 165 -13.93 -8.97 -5.62
C GLU A 165 -13.04 -10.10 -5.08
N ASN A 166 -13.12 -11.30 -5.69
CA ASN A 166 -12.38 -12.48 -5.25
C ASN A 166 -11.01 -12.66 -5.92
N TYR A 167 -10.57 -11.70 -6.73
CA TYR A 167 -9.25 -11.72 -7.37
C TYR A 167 -8.13 -11.33 -6.40
#